data_AF-A0A2S9JTQ4-F1
#
_entry.id   AF-A0A2S9JTQ4-F1
#
_cell.length_a   1.000
_cell.length_b   1.000
_cell.length_c   1.000
_cell.angle_alpha   90.00
_cell.angle_beta   90.00
_cell.angle_gamma   90.00
#
_symmetry.space_group_name_H-M   'P 1'
#
loop_
_entity.id
_entity.type
_entity.pdbx_description
1 polymer ?
#
loop_
_entity_poly.entity_id
_entity_poly.type
_entity_poly.pdbx_seq_one_letter_code
_entity_poly.pdbx_strand_id
1 'polypeptide(L)'
;MLQKHSGNFDLLKYLRSQKDDCDMAPYYLASRACLEHMEITHPFKNYFYTIGLFYGEGASIRIGSTTYELTQGSLLTIGPGVTCQWLNTSFPLNDTLFLL
;
A
#
# COMPACT_ATOMS: atom_id res chain seq x y z
N MET A 1 -3.34 -1.00 -31.99
CA MET A 1 -2.09 -1.78 -31.82
C MET A 1 -1.76 -1.74 -30.33
N LEU A 2 -2.01 -2.83 -29.58
CA LEU A 2 -1.66 -2.90 -28.16
C LEU A 2 -0.14 -3.11 -28.06
N GLN A 3 0.57 -2.13 -27.50
CA GLN A 3 2.00 -2.27 -27.24
C GLN A 3 2.20 -3.43 -26.24
N LYS A 4 2.90 -4.46 -26.70
CA LYS A 4 3.32 -5.60 -25.89
C LYS A 4 4.51 -5.14 -25.03
N HIS A 5 4.26 -4.71 -23.80
CA HIS A 5 5.32 -4.42 -22.84
C HIS A 5 6.07 -5.72 -22.52
N SER A 6 7.33 -5.84 -22.98
CA SER A 6 8.16 -7.04 -22.84
C SER A 6 8.98 -7.06 -21.53
N GLY A 7 8.40 -6.58 -20.44
CA GLY A 7 8.98 -6.67 -19.10
C GLY A 7 7.83 -6.73 -18.10
N ASN A 8 8.00 -7.47 -17.00
CA ASN A 8 7.02 -7.47 -15.90
C ASN A 8 6.68 -6.02 -15.57
N PHE A 9 5.39 -5.67 -15.72
CA PHE A 9 4.93 -4.32 -15.42
C PHE A 9 5.08 -4.08 -13.92
N ASP A 10 5.96 -3.16 -13.55
CA ASP A 10 6.19 -2.74 -12.17
C ASP A 10 5.30 -1.53 -11.87
N LEU A 11 4.16 -1.79 -11.23
CA LEU A 11 3.18 -0.77 -10.88
C LEU A 11 3.79 0.31 -9.96
N LEU A 12 4.69 -0.06 -9.04
CA LEU A 12 5.34 0.88 -8.14
C LEU A 12 6.25 1.84 -8.90
N LYS A 13 7.05 1.30 -9.83
CA LYS A 13 7.93 2.11 -10.69
C LYS A 13 7.13 3.07 -11.56
N TYR A 14 6.02 2.60 -12.14
CA TYR A 14 5.13 3.42 -12.95
C TYR A 14 4.48 4.56 -12.15
N LEU A 15 3.95 4.27 -10.95
CA LEU A 15 3.28 5.30 -10.14
C LEU A 15 4.26 6.34 -9.57
N ARG A 16 5.52 5.95 -9.32
CA ARG A 16 6.58 6.90 -8.95
C ARG A 16 6.92 7.85 -10.11
N SER A 17 7.10 7.35 -11.32
CA SER A 17 7.40 8.22 -12.47
C SER A 17 6.28 9.22 -12.77
N GLN A 18 5.02 8.83 -12.57
CA GLN A 18 3.87 9.73 -12.73
C GLN A 18 3.86 10.88 -11.70
N LYS A 19 4.41 10.68 -10.50
CA LYS A 19 4.54 11.72 -9.47
C LYS A 19 5.67 12.69 -9.77
N ASP A 20 6.78 12.21 -10.33
CA ASP A 20 7.92 13.06 -10.71
C ASP A 20 7.60 13.95 -11.93
N ASP A 21 6.71 13.50 -12.81
CA ASP A 21 6.27 14.24 -14.01
C ASP A 21 5.07 15.18 -13.78
N CYS A 22 4.34 15.05 -12.65
CA CYS A 22 3.10 15.81 -12.42
C CYS A 22 2.94 16.20 -10.93
N ASP A 23 2.96 17.51 -10.65
CA ASP A 23 2.83 18.08 -9.28
C ASP A 23 1.49 17.75 -8.57
N MET A 24 0.52 17.14 -9.25
CA MET A 24 -0.75 16.67 -8.67
C MET A 24 -1.13 15.27 -9.19
N ALA A 25 -0.51 14.23 -8.65
CA ALA A 25 -1.05 12.88 -8.78
C ALA A 25 -2.38 12.78 -7.98
N PRO A 26 -3.46 12.17 -8.52
CA PRO A 26 -4.74 12.00 -7.82
C PRO A 26 -4.69 10.88 -6.78
N TYR A 27 -3.50 10.60 -6.25
CA TYR A 27 -3.23 9.56 -5.28
C TYR A 27 -2.05 10.00 -4.42
N TYR A 28 -2.06 9.56 -3.18
CA TYR A 28 -0.90 9.66 -2.32
C TYR A 28 0.01 8.45 -2.55
N LEU A 29 1.32 8.63 -2.40
CA LEU A 29 2.26 7.52 -2.29
C LEU A 29 2.93 7.68 -0.93
N ALA A 30 2.52 6.85 0.03
CA ALA A 30 3.19 6.79 1.31
C ALA A 30 4.63 6.31 1.09
N SER A 31 5.58 7.13 1.52
CA SER A 31 7.00 6.81 1.49
C SER A 31 7.46 6.34 2.87
N ARG A 32 8.69 5.81 2.96
CA ARG A 32 9.36 5.52 4.24
C ARG A 32 9.19 6.65 5.26
N ALA A 33 9.49 7.89 4.87
CA ALA A 33 9.43 9.04 5.76
C ALA A 33 8.01 9.28 6.33
N CYS A 34 6.98 8.76 5.65
CA CYS A 34 5.59 8.85 6.08
C CYS A 34 5.24 7.77 7.12
N LEU A 35 5.95 6.64 7.12
CA LEU A 35 5.57 5.43 7.87
C LEU A 35 6.59 4.97 8.92
N GLU A 36 7.85 5.41 8.85
CA GLU A 36 8.94 4.86 9.70
C GLU A 36 8.78 5.12 11.20
N HIS A 37 7.95 6.09 11.57
CA HIS A 37 7.59 6.40 12.96
C HIS A 37 6.10 6.12 13.25
N MET A 38 5.35 5.56 12.29
CA MET A 38 3.94 5.27 12.47
C MET A 38 3.76 3.91 13.15
N GLU A 39 3.52 3.95 14.45
CA GLU A 39 2.99 2.79 15.18
C GLU A 39 1.46 2.77 15.07
N ILE A 40 0.93 2.15 14.02
CA ILE A 40 -0.52 1.91 13.90
C ILE A 40 -0.90 0.70 14.75
N THR A 41 -0.89 0.89 16.07
CA THR A 41 -1.18 -0.18 17.05
C THR A 41 -2.67 -0.34 17.33
N HIS A 42 -3.49 0.63 16.92
CA HIS A 42 -4.93 0.66 17.21
C HIS A 42 -5.75 0.49 15.93
N PRO A 43 -6.96 -0.12 16.02
CA PRO A 43 -7.88 -0.17 14.89
C PRO A 43 -8.26 1.23 14.43
N PHE A 44 -8.27 1.43 13.11
CA PHE A 44 -8.67 2.67 12.48
C PHE A 44 -9.72 2.40 11.40
N LYS A 45 -10.57 3.40 11.14
CA LYS A 45 -11.55 3.35 10.05
C LYS A 45 -10.93 3.98 8.82
N ASN A 46 -10.95 3.25 7.72
CA ASN A 46 -10.50 3.79 6.45
C ASN A 46 -11.55 4.76 5.90
N TYR A 47 -11.14 5.90 5.35
CA TYR A 47 -12.07 6.93 4.84
C TYR A 47 -12.07 7.05 3.32
N PHE A 48 -11.11 6.40 2.67
CA PHE A 48 -10.89 6.41 1.23
C PHE A 48 -10.70 4.98 0.74
N TYR A 49 -10.65 4.79 -0.57
CA TYR A 49 -10.21 3.52 -1.12
C TYR A 49 -8.70 3.43 -0.94
N THR A 50 -8.26 2.34 -0.33
CA THR A 50 -6.85 2.03 -0.20
C THR A 50 -6.50 0.87 -1.08
N ILE A 51 -5.47 1.05 -1.91
CA ILE A 51 -4.82 -0.03 -2.65
C ILE A 51 -3.37 -0.06 -2.22
N GLY A 52 -2.90 -1.22 -1.74
CA GLY A 52 -1.51 -1.41 -1.39
C GLY A 52 -0.91 -2.71 -1.89
N LEU A 53 0.29 -2.61 -2.42
CA LEU A 53 1.15 -3.74 -2.75
C LEU A 53 2.14 -3.91 -1.62
N PHE A 54 2.16 -5.07 -0.98
CA PHE A 54 3.05 -5.37 0.13
C PHE A 54 4.33 -6.05 -0.39
N TYR A 55 5.49 -5.46 -0.12
CA TYR A 55 6.80 -6.01 -0.50
C TYR A 55 7.70 -6.40 0.69
N GLY A 56 7.22 -6.27 1.93
CA GLY A 56 7.98 -6.57 3.13
C GLY A 56 8.13 -8.07 3.41
N GLU A 57 8.94 -8.41 4.42
CA GLU A 57 9.26 -9.81 4.78
C GLU A 57 8.15 -10.54 5.55
N GLY A 58 7.11 -9.82 6.00
CA GLY A 58 5.93 -10.40 6.65
C GLY A 58 5.18 -9.37 7.47
N ALA A 59 3.85 -9.36 7.33
CA ALA A 59 2.94 -8.54 8.12
C ALA A 59 1.60 -9.25 8.23
N SER A 60 0.75 -8.84 9.17
CA SER A 60 -0.64 -9.25 9.17
C SER A 60 -1.53 -8.00 9.23
N ILE A 61 -2.67 -8.07 8.58
CA ILE A 61 -3.70 -7.03 8.69
C ILE A 61 -4.99 -7.66 9.19
N ARG A 62 -5.57 -7.06 10.23
CA ARG A 62 -6.92 -7.41 10.67
C ARG A 62 -7.91 -6.49 9.97
N ILE A 63 -8.92 -7.06 9.35
CA ILE A 63 -10.04 -6.34 8.73
C ILE A 63 -11.33 -6.87 9.37
N GLY A 64 -12.04 -5.99 10.07
CA GLY A 64 -13.13 -6.42 10.95
C GLY A 64 -12.62 -7.40 12.02
N SER A 65 -13.15 -8.63 12.01
CA SER A 65 -12.76 -9.71 12.92
C SER A 65 -11.75 -10.69 12.33
N THR A 66 -11.37 -10.54 11.06
CA THR A 66 -10.56 -11.53 10.34
C THR A 66 -9.14 -11.01 10.17
N THR A 67 -8.15 -11.86 10.44
CA THR A 67 -6.73 -11.56 10.21
C THR A 67 -6.28 -12.20 8.91
N TYR A 68 -5.56 -11.41 8.10
CA TYR A 68 -4.98 -11.82 6.83
C TYR A 68 -3.47 -11.66 6.92
N GLU A 69 -2.75 -12.72 6.56
CA GLU A 69 -1.29 -12.67 6.41
C GLU A 69 -0.92 -12.01 5.08
N LEU A 70 0.05 -11.12 5.13
CA LEU A 70 0.60 -10.43 3.99
C LEU A 70 2.00 -10.95 3.73
N THR A 71 2.16 -11.57 2.58
CA THR A 71 3.46 -11.99 2.03
C THR A 71 3.89 -11.03 0.93
N GLN A 72 5.18 -11.03 0.59
CA GLN A 72 5.69 -10.27 -0.55
C GLN A 72 4.83 -10.50 -1.81
N GLY A 73 4.46 -9.42 -2.48
CA GLY A 73 3.57 -9.41 -3.64
C GLY A 73 2.07 -9.40 -3.31
N SER A 74 1.67 -9.39 -2.04
CA SER A 74 0.25 -9.32 -1.68
C SER A 74 -0.36 -8.00 -2.14
N LEU A 75 -1.54 -8.09 -2.78
CA LEU A 75 -2.36 -6.94 -3.12
C LEU A 75 -3.49 -6.80 -2.09
N LEU A 76 -3.47 -5.68 -1.39
CA LEU A 76 -4.48 -5.27 -0.42
C LEU A 76 -5.39 -4.22 -1.06
N THR A 77 -6.70 -4.42 -0.96
CA THR A 77 -7.69 -3.39 -1.28
C THR A 77 -8.65 -3.24 -0.10
N ILE A 78 -8.82 -2.00 0.39
CA ILE A 78 -9.71 -1.69 1.51
C ILE A 78 -10.61 -0.55 1.10
N GLY A 79 -11.92 -0.76 1.20
CA GLY A 79 -12.90 0.27 0.89
C GLY A 79 -13.07 1.29 2.02
N PRO A 80 -13.70 2.44 1.72
CA PRO A 80 -14.07 3.42 2.73
C PRO A 80 -15.06 2.80 3.73
N GLY A 81 -14.94 3.22 4.99
CA GLY A 81 -15.75 2.77 6.10
C GLY A 81 -15.31 1.46 6.74
N VAL A 82 -14.33 0.76 6.18
CA VAL A 82 -13.81 -0.50 6.72
C VAL A 82 -12.86 -0.23 7.88
N THR A 83 -13.05 -0.93 9.00
CA THR A 83 -12.11 -0.91 10.12
C THR A 83 -11.01 -1.92 9.90
N CYS A 84 -9.76 -1.46 9.96
CA CYS A 84 -8.59 -2.32 9.87
C CYS A 84 -7.53 -1.95 10.92
N GLN A 85 -6.62 -2.90 11.16
CA GLN A 85 -5.51 -2.76 12.09
C GLN A 85 -4.30 -3.50 11.52
N TRP A 86 -3.17 -2.82 11.43
CA TRP A 86 -1.91 -3.44 11.09
C TRP A 86 -1.36 -4.17 12.32
N LEU A 87 -0.91 -5.41 12.14
CA LEU A 87 -0.39 -6.28 13.20
C LEU A 87 1.01 -6.74 12.81
N ASN A 88 1.92 -6.78 13.78
CA ASN A 88 3.29 -7.28 13.61
C ASN A 88 4.03 -6.66 12.40
N THR A 89 3.75 -5.40 12.09
CA THR A 89 4.37 -4.72 10.95
C THR A 89 5.71 -4.13 11.33
N SER A 90 6.76 -4.51 10.60
CA SER A 90 7.79 -3.54 10.24
C SER A 90 7.39 -3.01 8.86
N PHE A 91 7.34 -1.68 8.66
CA PHE A 91 7.17 -1.10 7.33
C PHE A 91 8.57 -0.85 6.77
N PRO A 92 9.18 -1.75 5.97
CA PRO A 92 10.50 -1.52 5.42
C PRO A 92 10.41 -0.43 4.34
N LEU A 93 11.57 0.15 4.01
CA LEU A 93 11.79 1.37 3.24
C LEU A 93 10.94 1.64 1.98
N ASN A 94 10.31 0.63 1.36
CA ASN A 94 9.77 0.76 0.00
C ASN A 94 8.44 0.02 -0.26
N ASP A 95 7.81 -0.54 0.77
CA ASP A 95 7.09 -1.79 0.53
C ASP A 95 5.58 -1.71 0.63
N THR A 96 4.98 -0.53 0.82
CA THR A 96 3.53 -0.41 0.81
C THR A 96 3.09 0.88 0.17
N LEU A 97 2.47 0.73 -1.00
CA LEU A 97 1.77 1.82 -1.64
C LEU A 97 0.42 2.02 -0.96
N PHE A 98 0.00 3.26 -0.76
CA PHE A 98 -1.37 3.56 -0.33
C PHE A 98 -1.94 4.58 -1.27
N LEU A 99 -2.64 4.13 -2.31
CA LEU A 99 -3.46 5.00 -3.13
C LEU A 99 -4.62 5.51 -2.25
N LEU A 100 -4.89 6.82 -2.27
CA LEU A 100 -6.02 7.48 -1.62
C LEU A 100 -7.00 7.94 -2.70
#